data_AF-A0A117SY54-F1
#
_entry.id   AF-A0A117SY54-F1
#
_cell.length_a   1.000
_cell.length_b   1.000
_cell.length_c   1.000
_cell.angle_alpha   90.00
_cell.angle_beta   90.00
_cell.angle_gamma   90.00
#
_symmetry.space_group_name_H-M   'P 1'
#
loop_
_entity.id
_entity.type
_entity.pdbx_description
1 polymer ?
#
loop_
_entity_poly.entity_id
_entity_poly.type
_entity_poly.pdbx_seq_one_letter_code
_entity_poly.pdbx_strand_id
1 'polypeptide(L)' 'MSGSALIIIDVQVGMFEEAEAVYQGDMLLRRIAALITKARSSMVPVIYVQHNEDPGGALEPNTRGWEIHGA' A
#
# COMPACT_ATOMS: atom_id res chain seq x y z
N MET A 1 -6.68 -22.70 10.49
CA MET A 1 -7.09 -21.32 10.76
C MET A 1 -8.21 -20.98 9.79
N SER A 2 -9.45 -20.83 10.24
CA SER A 2 -10.55 -20.44 9.37
C SER A 2 -10.61 -18.91 9.24
N GLY A 3 -10.49 -18.41 8.00
CA GLY A 3 -10.77 -17.02 7.63
C GLY A 3 -9.69 -16.01 7.97
N SER A 4 -8.52 -16.06 7.31
CA SER A 4 -7.54 -14.98 7.36
C SER A 4 -7.61 -14.13 6.08
N ALA A 5 -7.25 -12.85 6.17
CA ALA A 5 -7.07 -11.93 5.06
C ALA A 5 -5.79 -11.10 5.29
N LEU A 6 -5.14 -10.69 4.22
CA LEU A 6 -4.08 -9.68 4.24
C LEU A 6 -4.70 -8.33 3.91
N ILE A 7 -4.59 -7.36 4.81
CA ILE A 7 -5.05 -5.98 4.59
C ILE A 7 -3.81 -5.09 4.42
N ILE A 8 -3.77 -4.34 3.33
CA ILE A 8 -2.71 -3.39 2.99
C ILE A 8 -3.31 -1.99 3.11
N ILE A 9 -2.77 -1.18 4.01
CA ILE A 9 -3.35 0.12 4.38
C ILE A 9 -2.42 1.23 3.92
N ASP A 10 -2.95 2.14 3.10
CA ASP A 10 -2.34 3.41 2.70
C ASP A 10 -0.94 3.27 2.10
N VAL A 11 -0.72 2.16 1.39
CA VAL A 11 0.48 1.92 0.58
C VAL A 11 0.27 2.59 -0.78
N GLN A 12 0.36 3.92 -0.79
CA GLN A 12 0.15 4.78 -1.96
C GLN A 12 1.46 5.44 -2.39
N VAL A 13 1.58 5.80 -3.67
CA VAL A 13 2.83 6.32 -4.27
C VAL A 13 3.38 7.52 -3.51
N GLY A 14 2.52 8.46 -3.11
CA GLY A 14 2.91 9.70 -2.43
C GLY A 14 3.60 9.47 -1.09
N MET A 15 3.35 8.33 -0.44
CA MET A 15 3.98 7.96 0.84
C MET A 15 5.47 7.59 0.69
N PHE A 16 5.97 7.39 -0.52
CA PHE A 16 7.34 6.93 -0.78
C PHE A 16 8.19 7.96 -1.56
N GLU A 17 7.67 9.16 -1.81
CA GLU A 17 8.40 10.24 -2.48
C GLU A 17 9.30 11.01 -1.49
N GLU A 18 10.45 11.54 -1.95
CA GLU A 18 11.58 11.97 -1.11
C GLU A 18 11.23 12.98 0.00
N ALA A 19 10.27 13.87 -0.21
CA ALA A 19 9.91 14.92 0.75
C ALA A 19 9.23 14.37 2.01
N GLU A 20 8.49 13.26 1.89
CA GLU A 20 7.66 12.68 2.96
C GLU A 20 7.78 11.15 2.98
N ALA A 21 8.95 10.63 2.62
CA ALA A 21 9.15 9.20 2.43
C ALA A 21 9.00 8.44 3.75
N VAL A 22 8.19 7.39 3.73
CA VAL A 22 8.05 6.47 4.86
C VAL A 22 9.39 5.85 5.26
N TYR A 23 9.59 5.74 6.56
CA TYR A 23 10.80 5.14 7.13
C TYR A 23 11.03 3.72 6.59
N GLN A 24 12.22 3.47 6.06
CA GLN A 24 12.60 2.20 5.44
C GLN A 24 11.66 1.73 4.31
N GLY A 25 11.15 2.67 3.49
CA GLY A 25 10.20 2.42 2.41
C GLY A 25 10.54 1.21 1.53
N ASP A 26 11.75 1.12 0.99
CA ASP A 26 12.17 -0.01 0.16
C ASP A 26 12.07 -1.37 0.86
N MET A 27 12.44 -1.42 2.14
CA MET A 27 12.38 -2.66 2.94
C MET A 27 10.92 -3.01 3.25
N LEU A 28 10.10 -2.01 3.55
CA LEU A 28 8.66 -2.18 3.77
C LEU A 28 7.98 -2.74 2.50
N LEU A 29 8.24 -2.15 1.34
CA LEU A 29 7.70 -2.60 0.06
C LEU A 29 8.09 -4.06 -0.25
N ARG A 30 9.37 -4.42 -0.08
CA ARG A 30 9.82 -5.82 -0.25
C ARG A 30 9.08 -6.80 0.65
N ARG A 31 8.78 -6.42 1.90
CA ARG A 31 8.03 -7.26 2.83
C ARG A 31 6.56 -7.38 2.41
N ILE A 32 5.94 -6.28 2.00
CA ILE A 32 4.56 -6.26 1.50
C ILE A 32 4.44 -7.14 0.25
N ALA A 33 5.34 -7.02 -0.72
CA ALA A 33 5.37 -7.85 -1.92
C ALA A 33 5.43 -9.35 -1.57
N ALA A 34 6.32 -9.74 -0.65
CA ALA A 34 6.44 -11.12 -0.19
C ALA A 34 5.16 -11.62 0.51
N LEU A 35 4.50 -10.77 1.30
CA LEU A 35 3.23 -11.10 1.94
C LEU A 35 2.09 -11.22 0.93
N ILE A 36 2.02 -10.35 -0.08
CA ILE A 36 1.05 -10.44 -1.19
C ILE A 36 1.21 -11.77 -1.92
N THR A 37 2.45 -12.13 -2.30
CA THR A 37 2.74 -13.40 -2.96
C THR A 37 2.28 -14.56 -2.10
N LYS A 38 2.67 -14.59 -0.81
CA LYS A 38 2.28 -15.67 0.10
C LYS A 38 0.77 -15.79 0.28
N ALA A 39 0.08 -14.65 0.42
CA ALA A 39 -1.37 -14.61 0.60
C ALA A 39 -2.08 -15.16 -0.65
N ARG A 40 -1.72 -14.67 -1.84
CA ARG A 40 -2.28 -15.12 -3.12
C ARG A 40 -2.01 -16.61 -3.36
N SER A 41 -0.79 -17.09 -3.11
CA SER A 41 -0.45 -18.52 -3.23
C SER A 41 -1.21 -19.41 -2.24
N SER A 42 -1.69 -18.86 -1.13
CA SER A 42 -2.45 -19.59 -0.11
C SER A 42 -3.97 -19.35 -0.22
N MET A 43 -4.44 -18.71 -1.29
CA MET A 43 -5.84 -18.30 -1.48
C MET A 43 -6.40 -17.45 -0.32
N VAL A 44 -5.52 -16.71 0.35
CA VAL A 44 -5.89 -15.73 1.37
C VAL A 44 -6.27 -14.42 0.65
N PRO A 45 -7.47 -13.85 0.91
CA PRO A 45 -7.86 -12.58 0.32
C PRO A 45 -6.84 -11.47 0.61
N VAL A 46 -6.54 -10.65 -0.40
CA VAL A 46 -5.74 -9.44 -0.27
C VAL A 46 -6.66 -8.25 -0.48
N ILE A 47 -6.78 -7.39 0.53
CA ILE A 47 -7.66 -6.22 0.55
C ILE A 47 -6.78 -4.98 0.65
N TYR A 48 -7.06 -3.98 -0.17
CA TYR A 48 -6.38 -2.69 -0.13
C TYR A 48 -7.30 -1.64 0.47
N VAL A 49 -6.75 -0.83 1.37
CA VAL A 49 -7.36 0.41 1.88
C VAL A 49 -6.55 1.57 1.32
N GLN A 50 -7.24 2.58 0.81
CA GLN A 50 -6.66 3.74 0.14
C GLN A 50 -7.22 4.99 0.82
N HIS A 51 -6.33 5.87 1.28
CA HIS A 51 -6.69 7.14 1.91
C HIS A 51 -6.95 8.21 0.85
N ASN A 52 -7.97 9.03 1.10
CA ASN A 52 -8.34 10.16 0.27
C ASN A 52 -8.12 11.44 1.10
N GLU A 53 -7.20 12.29 0.66
CA GLU A 53 -7.04 13.63 1.25
C GLU A 53 -7.94 14.67 0.58
N ASP A 54 -8.05 15.83 1.21
CA ASP A 54 -8.67 17.01 0.64
C ASP A 54 -7.86 17.54 -0.57
N PRO A 55 -8.47 18.34 -1.46
CA PRO A 55 -7.77 18.95 -2.60
C PRO A 55 -6.50 19.71 -2.17
N GLY A 56 -5.41 19.48 -2.89
CA GLY A 56 -4.08 20.01 -2.58
C GLY A 56 -3.24 19.15 -1.62
N GLY A 57 -3.80 18.05 -1.10
CA GLY A 57 -3.06 17.04 -0.33
C GLY A 57 -2.14 16.17 -1.21
N ALA A 58 -1.16 15.52 -0.58
CA ALA A 58 -0.26 14.58 -1.24
C ALA A 58 -0.99 13.33 -1.77
N LEU A 59 -2.13 12.98 -1.16
CA LEU A 59 -2.99 11.86 -1.53
C LEU A 59 -4.36 12.33 -2.06
N GLU A 60 -4.39 13.47 -2.76
CA GLU A 60 -5.61 13.95 -3.43
C GLU A 60 -6.11 12.92 -4.47
N PRO A 61 -7.39 12.52 -4.46
CA PRO A 61 -7.93 11.52 -5.37
C PRO A 61 -7.66 11.79 -6.86
N ASN A 62 -7.35 10.74 -7.61
CA ASN A 62 -7.00 10.78 -9.04
C ASN A 62 -5.67 11.49 -9.38
N THR A 63 -4.81 11.74 -8.38
CA THR A 63 -3.43 12.18 -8.62
C THR A 63 -2.45 11.02 -8.56
N ARG A 64 -1.21 11.25 -9.02
CA ARG A 64 -0.14 10.24 -8.94
C ARG A 64 0.12 9.78 -7.50
N GLY A 65 0.24 10.72 -6.57
CA GLY A 65 0.53 10.40 -5.16
C GLY A 65 -0.55 9.51 -4.54
N TRP A 66 -1.80 9.67 -4.97
CA TRP A 66 -2.94 8.88 -4.51
C TRP A 66 -2.95 7.44 -5.01
N GLU A 67 -2.33 7.10 -6.14
CA GLU A 67 -2.36 5.74 -6.69
C GLU A 67 -1.77 4.70 -5.70
N ILE A 68 -2.33 3.48 -5.69
CA ILE A 68 -1.78 2.37 -4.90
C ILE A 68 -0.37 2.06 -5.43
N HIS A 69 0.60 2.00 -4.52
CA HIS A 69 1.96 1.62 -4.86
C HIS A 69 2.02 0.12 -5.22
N GLY A 70 2.62 -0.21 -6.36
CA GLY A 70 2.68 -1.57 -6.90
C GLY A 70 3.73 -2.48 -6.25
N ALA A 71 3.87 -2.41 -4.92
CA ALA A 71 4.89 -3.09 -4.10
C ALA A 71 5.44 -4.41 -4.65
#